data_AF-A0A9W5L3Z3-F1
#
_entry.id   AF-A0A9W5L3Z3-F1
#
_cell.length_a   1.000
_cell.length_b   1.000
_cell.length_c   1.000
_cell.angle_alpha   90.00
_cell.angle_beta   90.00
_cell.angle_gamma   90.00
#
_symmetry.space_group_name_H-M   'P 1'
#
loop_
_entity.id
_entity.type
_entity.pdbx_description
1 polymer ?
#
loop_
_entity_poly.entity_id
_entity_poly.type
_entity_poly.pdbx_seq_one_letter_code
_entity_poly.pdbx_strand_id
1 'polypeptide(L)'
;MKRWILFLIVSVFLIGCAKTKIVDDIDLVQVAAYDTEAKGKLKGTFAISAYKGGGEGETKIYSASGQTGREVLARASEKSSGPLELGQLRVIIFNEKIIDKGMQEILETLNRNPSVGNAIYLAITNVKGESLLKGNYSEEKEIASYLSSLLEQNMDNGTQPKTNFFMFLNQLNDDARDSYLPIISKKGNVLELDGIALFKRCKMVDKVNPKDLFVFKLLTDNFKQGTYQFKLPGSSNTYATIENIKARTKYKMEGNSKHPFVNAHIQVKAEIQEFTKTKNLDNPKEIKKLEKIMEKEIEKKATTLIKRFIKKDTDPIGLRKLGRTHVRKWNSQEWEESYKHLRFRVTADVKVTQSGVTE
;
A
#
# COMPACT_ATOMS: atom_id res chain seq x y z
N MET A 1 22.33 57.62 -6.24
CA MET A 1 22.65 56.93 -7.52
C MET A 1 23.48 55.66 -7.34
N LYS A 2 24.68 55.68 -6.72
CA LYS A 2 25.53 54.48 -6.55
C LYS A 2 24.86 53.26 -5.86
N ARG A 3 24.00 53.46 -4.86
CA ARG A 3 23.27 52.38 -4.17
C ARG A 3 22.22 51.69 -5.06
N TRP A 4 21.61 52.43 -5.99
CA TRP A 4 20.61 51.90 -6.91
C TRP A 4 21.25 51.07 -8.03
N ILE A 5 22.44 51.48 -8.48
CA ILE A 5 23.26 50.73 -9.45
C ILE A 5 23.70 49.39 -8.83
N LEU A 6 24.10 49.37 -7.55
CA LEU A 6 24.46 48.13 -6.85
C LEU A 6 23.26 47.18 -6.73
N PHE A 7 22.07 47.71 -6.42
CA PHE A 7 20.84 46.91 -6.34
C PHE A 7 20.45 46.31 -7.70
N LEU A 8 20.63 47.09 -8.78
CA LEU A 8 20.34 46.66 -10.14
C LEU A 8 21.33 45.60 -10.65
N ILE A 9 22.61 45.72 -10.27
CA ILE A 9 23.65 44.70 -10.54
C ILE A 9 23.33 43.41 -9.78
N VAL A 10 22.93 43.49 -8.51
CA VAL A 10 22.55 42.31 -7.71
C VAL A 10 21.28 41.63 -8.26
N SER A 11 20.33 42.39 -8.83
CA SER A 11 19.15 41.79 -9.47
C SER A 11 19.46 41.02 -10.76
N VAL A 12 20.53 41.35 -11.48
CA VAL A 12 20.96 40.59 -12.67
C VAL A 12 21.56 39.23 -12.27
N PHE A 13 22.17 39.13 -11.09
CA PHE A 13 22.66 37.86 -10.55
C PHE A 13 21.57 36.95 -9.96
N LEU A 14 20.33 37.46 -9.83
CA LEU A 14 19.16 36.66 -9.41
C LEU A 14 18.41 36.02 -10.59
N ILE A 15 18.88 36.21 -11.83
CA ILE A 15 18.31 35.54 -13.00
C ILE A 15 18.78 34.07 -12.98
N GLY A 16 18.07 33.26 -12.20
CA GLY A 16 18.25 31.81 -12.21
C GLY A 16 17.89 31.25 -13.57
N CYS A 17 18.86 30.62 -14.24
CA CYS A 17 18.60 29.91 -15.49
C CYS A 17 17.85 28.60 -15.18
N ALA A 18 16.52 28.65 -15.23
CA ALA A 18 15.69 27.46 -15.16
C ALA A 18 15.66 26.80 -16.55
N LYS A 19 16.26 25.62 -16.69
CA LYS A 19 16.09 24.80 -17.90
C LYS A 19 14.62 24.37 -17.99
N THR A 20 13.92 24.83 -19.01
CA THR A 20 12.56 24.40 -19.30
C THR A 20 12.60 23.11 -20.11
N LYS A 21 11.64 22.21 -19.84
CA LYS A 21 11.30 21.09 -20.73
C LYS A 21 9.89 21.33 -21.24
N ILE A 22 9.71 21.33 -22.54
CA ILE A 22 8.40 21.54 -23.17
C ILE A 22 7.66 20.20 -23.12
N VAL A 23 6.39 20.22 -22.68
CA VAL A 23 5.59 18.98 -22.49
C VAL A 23 5.45 18.20 -23.81
N ASP A 24 5.36 18.91 -24.93
CA ASP A 24 5.22 18.30 -26.26
C ASP A 24 6.51 17.60 -26.75
N ASP A 25 7.66 17.92 -26.16
CA ASP A 25 8.96 17.38 -26.55
C ASP A 25 9.43 16.22 -25.65
N ILE A 26 8.64 15.83 -24.65
CA ILE A 26 9.01 14.79 -23.67
C ILE A 26 7.94 13.71 -23.56
N ASP A 27 8.38 12.50 -23.24
CA ASP A 27 7.49 11.36 -23.03
C ASP A 27 7.34 11.12 -21.51
N LEU A 28 6.15 11.39 -20.96
CA LEU A 28 5.89 11.32 -19.52
C LEU A 28 5.54 9.89 -19.09
N VAL A 29 6.46 9.27 -18.34
CA VAL A 29 6.27 7.93 -17.76
C VAL A 29 5.23 7.99 -16.66
N GLN A 30 4.22 7.12 -16.76
CA GLN A 30 3.16 7.00 -15.76
C GLN A 30 3.26 5.70 -14.95
N VAL A 31 3.78 4.61 -15.53
CA VAL A 31 4.08 3.37 -14.80
C VAL A 31 5.47 2.87 -15.13
N ALA A 32 6.20 2.47 -14.10
CA ALA A 32 7.47 1.76 -14.25
C ALA A 32 7.36 0.37 -13.61
N ALA A 33 7.73 -0.67 -14.35
CA ALA A 33 7.83 -2.03 -13.83
C ALA A 33 9.28 -2.51 -13.90
N TYR A 34 9.78 -3.10 -12.82
CA TYR A 34 11.16 -3.58 -12.73
C TYR A 34 11.22 -5.08 -12.46
N ASP A 35 12.02 -5.77 -13.27
CA ASP A 35 12.29 -7.20 -13.22
C ASP A 35 13.79 -7.47 -13.10
N THR A 36 14.14 -8.68 -12.65
CA THR A 36 15.52 -9.19 -12.73
C THR A 36 15.74 -9.93 -14.05
N GLU A 37 16.89 -9.69 -14.69
CA GLU A 37 17.34 -10.38 -15.89
C GLU A 37 18.62 -11.20 -15.61
N ALA A 38 19.04 -12.00 -16.60
CA ALA A 38 20.26 -12.80 -16.52
C ALA A 38 21.49 -11.95 -16.16
N LYS A 39 22.45 -12.58 -15.48
CA LYS A 39 23.71 -11.96 -15.03
C LYS A 39 23.52 -10.78 -14.06
N GLY A 40 22.40 -10.74 -13.33
CA GLY A 40 22.14 -9.72 -12.31
C GLY A 40 21.72 -8.35 -12.84
N LYS A 41 21.45 -8.24 -14.15
CA LYS A 41 20.95 -7.00 -14.74
C LYS A 41 19.51 -6.71 -14.31
N LEU A 42 19.18 -5.43 -14.26
CA LEU A 42 17.83 -4.94 -14.11
C LEU A 42 17.18 -4.80 -15.49
N LYS A 43 15.91 -5.15 -15.59
CA LYS A 43 15.06 -4.81 -16.72
C LYS A 43 13.97 -3.86 -16.25
N GLY A 44 13.87 -2.70 -16.89
CA GLY A 44 12.79 -1.74 -16.66
C GLY A 44 11.87 -1.70 -17.85
N THR A 45 10.58 -1.60 -17.58
CA THR A 45 9.53 -1.38 -18.57
C THR A 45 8.72 -0.17 -18.16
N PHE A 46 8.56 0.78 -19.07
CA PHE A 46 7.96 2.08 -18.84
C PHE A 46 6.74 2.22 -19.73
N ALA A 47 5.59 2.54 -19.14
CA ALA A 47 4.36 2.84 -19.86
C ALA A 47 4.14 4.36 -19.86
N ILE A 48 3.86 4.89 -21.05
CA ILE A 48 3.43 6.26 -21.29
C ILE A 48 2.07 6.24 -21.97
N SER A 49 1.30 7.31 -21.79
CA SER A 49 0.03 7.50 -22.49
C SER A 49 0.20 8.46 -23.64
N ALA A 50 -0.14 8.00 -24.84
CA ALA A 50 -0.12 8.80 -26.05
C ALA A 50 -1.57 9.16 -26.43
N TYR A 51 -1.91 10.45 -26.38
CA TYR A 51 -3.20 10.93 -26.83
C TYR A 51 -3.10 11.28 -28.32
N LYS A 52 -3.80 10.55 -29.18
CA LYS A 52 -4.03 10.99 -30.57
C LYS A 52 -5.24 11.92 -30.57
N GLY A 53 -5.18 12.98 -31.37
CA GLY A 53 -6.27 13.95 -31.52
C GLY A 53 -7.59 13.24 -31.83
N GLY A 54 -8.52 13.25 -30.86
CA GLY A 54 -9.71 12.39 -30.85
C GLY A 54 -10.06 11.78 -29.49
N GLY A 55 -9.15 11.84 -28.50
CA GLY A 55 -9.46 11.55 -27.10
C GLY A 55 -9.28 10.08 -26.68
N GLU A 56 -8.96 9.17 -27.59
CA GLU A 56 -8.54 7.81 -27.22
C GLU A 56 -7.04 7.78 -26.93
N GLY A 57 -6.70 7.58 -25.66
CA GLY A 57 -5.33 7.36 -25.20
C GLY A 57 -4.86 5.95 -25.51
N GLU A 58 -3.72 5.82 -26.20
CA GLU A 58 -3.04 4.56 -26.48
C GLU A 58 -1.83 4.44 -25.55
N THR A 59 -1.65 3.29 -24.90
CA THR A 59 -0.45 3.05 -24.09
C THR A 59 0.74 2.69 -24.98
N LYS A 60 1.83 3.47 -24.94
CA LYS A 60 3.12 3.06 -25.51
C LYS A 60 4.03 2.50 -24.41
N ILE A 61 4.78 1.45 -24.75
CA ILE A 61 5.61 0.73 -23.78
C ILE A 61 7.05 0.65 -24.31
N TYR A 62 7.99 1.12 -23.50
CA TYR A 62 9.42 1.03 -23.78
C TYR A 62 10.10 0.19 -22.70
N SER A 63 10.97 -0.74 -23.11
CA SER A 63 11.71 -1.58 -22.18
C SER A 63 13.20 -1.62 -22.53
N ALA A 64 14.03 -1.71 -21.51
CA ALA A 64 15.47 -1.85 -21.65
C ALA A 64 16.07 -2.55 -20.43
N SER A 65 17.32 -3.00 -20.60
CA SER A 65 18.10 -3.66 -19.55
C SER A 65 19.37 -2.88 -19.25
N GLY A 66 19.83 -2.92 -18.02
CA GLY A 66 20.99 -2.18 -17.53
C GLY A 66 21.43 -2.64 -16.14
N GLN A 67 22.50 -2.05 -15.62
CA GLN A 67 22.98 -2.33 -14.27
C GLN A 67 22.21 -1.53 -13.23
N THR A 68 21.87 -0.27 -13.55
CA THR A 68 21.20 0.65 -12.63
C THR A 68 19.85 1.12 -13.16
N GLY A 69 18.97 1.58 -12.26
CA GLY A 69 17.69 2.17 -12.65
C GLY A 69 17.82 3.35 -13.62
N ARG A 70 18.88 4.16 -13.48
CA ARG A 70 19.16 5.29 -14.39
C ARG A 70 19.58 4.84 -15.79
N GLU A 71 20.47 3.85 -15.88
CA GLU A 71 20.92 3.29 -17.16
C GLU A 71 19.75 2.65 -17.90
N VAL A 72 18.90 1.92 -17.18
CA VAL A 72 17.69 1.29 -17.72
C VAL A 72 16.73 2.34 -18.29
N LEU A 73 16.47 3.44 -17.57
CA LEU A 73 15.63 4.53 -18.06
C LEU A 73 16.23 5.21 -19.30
N ALA A 74 17.53 5.50 -19.28
CA ALA A 74 18.23 6.13 -20.41
C ALA A 74 18.15 5.27 -21.68
N ARG A 75 18.43 3.96 -21.58
CA ARG A 75 18.34 3.04 -22.71
C ARG A 75 16.91 2.82 -23.22
N ALA A 76 15.92 2.88 -22.34
CA ALA A 76 14.52 2.86 -22.77
C ALA A 76 14.17 4.15 -23.51
N SER A 77 14.71 5.28 -23.06
CA SER A 77 14.53 6.60 -23.66
C SER A 77 15.17 6.74 -25.04
N GLU A 78 16.24 5.99 -25.35
CA GLU A 78 16.82 5.94 -26.70
C GLU A 78 15.86 5.31 -27.74
N LYS A 79 14.80 4.64 -27.28
CA LYS A 79 13.80 3.95 -28.12
C LYS A 79 12.51 4.75 -28.28
N SER A 80 12.36 5.87 -27.60
CA SER A 80 11.17 6.73 -27.63
C SER A 80 11.37 7.95 -28.53
N SER A 81 10.27 8.63 -28.86
CA SER A 81 10.27 9.83 -29.70
C SER A 81 10.81 11.07 -28.98
N GLY A 82 10.68 11.11 -27.65
CA GLY A 82 11.29 12.13 -26.78
C GLY A 82 11.93 11.51 -25.54
N PRO A 83 12.68 12.29 -24.74
CA PRO A 83 13.23 11.82 -23.48
C PRO A 83 12.14 11.34 -22.53
N LEU A 84 12.35 10.17 -21.91
CA LEU A 84 11.45 9.63 -20.89
C LEU A 84 11.64 10.37 -19.56
N GLU A 85 10.59 11.03 -19.11
CA GLU A 85 10.59 11.82 -17.88
C GLU A 85 9.64 11.23 -16.83
N LEU A 86 10.08 11.18 -15.57
CA LEU A 86 9.32 10.57 -14.47
C LEU A 86 8.35 11.53 -13.78
N GLY A 87 8.14 12.73 -14.35
CA GLY A 87 7.34 13.80 -13.76
C GLY A 87 5.85 13.47 -13.53
N GLN A 88 5.33 12.46 -14.24
CA GLN A 88 3.96 11.96 -14.06
C GLN A 88 3.91 10.50 -13.61
N LEU A 89 4.99 9.97 -13.04
CA LEU A 89 5.00 8.61 -12.52
C LEU A 89 3.89 8.48 -11.47
N ARG A 90 3.04 7.46 -11.59
CA ARG A 90 1.92 7.17 -10.68
C ARG A 90 2.10 5.86 -9.94
N VAL A 91 2.62 4.84 -10.62
CA VAL A 91 2.76 3.49 -10.06
C VAL A 91 4.14 2.92 -10.39
N ILE A 92 4.77 2.29 -9.40
CA ILE A 92 5.94 1.46 -9.59
C ILE A 92 5.61 0.03 -9.19
N ILE A 93 5.93 -0.91 -10.08
CA ILE A 93 5.72 -2.33 -9.88
C ILE A 93 7.08 -3.02 -9.80
N PHE A 94 7.29 -3.81 -8.75
CA PHE A 94 8.45 -4.67 -8.64
C PHE A 94 8.03 -6.12 -8.81
N ASN A 95 8.67 -6.85 -9.73
CA ASN A 95 8.53 -8.29 -9.74
C ASN A 95 9.12 -8.87 -8.44
N GLU A 96 8.47 -9.87 -7.84
CA GLU A 96 8.91 -10.48 -6.58
C GLU A 96 10.39 -10.89 -6.58
N LYS A 97 10.94 -11.30 -7.74
CA LYS A 97 12.33 -11.75 -7.86
C LYS A 97 13.37 -10.63 -7.72
N ILE A 98 13.00 -9.35 -7.88
CA ILE A 98 13.93 -8.21 -7.78
C ILE A 98 14.08 -7.68 -6.36
N ILE A 99 13.19 -8.07 -5.44
CA ILE A 99 13.07 -7.48 -4.10
C ILE A 99 14.43 -7.47 -3.38
N ASP A 100 15.09 -8.63 -3.30
CA ASP A 100 16.32 -8.77 -2.51
C ASP A 100 17.58 -8.18 -3.18
N LYS A 101 17.53 -7.89 -4.48
CA LYS A 101 18.74 -7.60 -5.28
C LYS A 101 18.73 -6.26 -6.01
N GLY A 102 17.59 -5.60 -6.16
CA GLY A 102 17.49 -4.37 -6.95
C GLY A 102 16.48 -3.35 -6.46
N MET A 103 15.50 -3.75 -5.65
CA MET A 103 14.44 -2.82 -5.20
C MET A 103 15.02 -1.62 -4.44
N GLN A 104 15.96 -1.85 -3.52
CA GLN A 104 16.56 -0.76 -2.74
C GLN A 104 17.27 0.28 -3.62
N GLU A 105 18.10 -0.16 -4.57
CA GLU A 105 18.84 0.75 -5.47
C GLU A 105 17.88 1.59 -6.33
N ILE A 106 16.79 0.99 -6.80
CA ILE A 106 15.76 1.67 -7.57
C ILE A 106 15.05 2.72 -6.69
N LEU A 107 14.66 2.36 -5.47
CA LEU A 107 14.01 3.28 -4.53
C LEU A 107 14.94 4.45 -4.18
N GLU A 108 16.24 4.21 -3.97
CA GLU A 108 17.23 5.27 -3.73
C GLU A 108 17.40 6.19 -4.93
N THR A 109 17.43 5.63 -6.14
CA THR A 109 17.51 6.39 -7.39
C THR A 109 16.32 7.33 -7.55
N LEU A 110 15.12 6.83 -7.27
CA LEU A 110 13.87 7.57 -7.37
C LEU A 110 13.76 8.65 -6.30
N ASN A 111 14.12 8.34 -5.05
CA ASN A 111 14.07 9.29 -3.94
C ASN A 111 15.01 10.50 -4.14
N ARG A 112 16.12 10.31 -4.87
CA ARG A 112 17.06 11.40 -5.23
C ARG A 112 16.62 12.21 -6.44
N ASN A 113 15.54 11.81 -7.13
CA ASN A 113 15.06 12.51 -8.32
C ASN A 113 13.93 13.50 -7.93
N PRO A 114 14.16 14.82 -8.01
CA PRO A 114 13.17 15.82 -7.60
C PRO A 114 11.90 15.84 -8.48
N SER A 115 11.94 15.23 -9.66
CA SER A 115 10.77 15.11 -10.54
C SER A 115 9.82 13.98 -10.12
N VAL A 116 10.24 13.07 -9.23
CA VAL A 116 9.39 11.95 -8.79
C VAL A 116 8.52 12.38 -7.62
N GLY A 117 7.21 12.21 -7.77
CA GLY A 117 6.25 12.51 -6.71
C GLY A 117 6.36 11.57 -5.51
N ASN A 118 6.09 12.10 -4.31
CA ASN A 118 6.05 11.32 -3.06
C ASN A 118 4.79 10.45 -2.90
N ALA A 119 3.71 10.80 -3.62
CA ALA A 119 2.40 10.16 -3.51
C ALA A 119 2.22 8.96 -4.46
N ILE A 120 3.26 8.57 -5.22
CA ILE A 120 3.17 7.45 -6.15
C ILE A 120 2.95 6.13 -5.40
N TYR A 121 2.20 5.23 -6.02
CA TYR A 121 1.96 3.92 -5.47
C TYR A 121 3.10 2.95 -5.79
N LEU A 122 3.36 2.05 -4.86
CA LEU A 122 4.29 0.94 -5.01
C LEU A 122 3.52 -0.38 -4.91
N ALA A 123 3.85 -1.36 -5.74
CA ALA A 123 3.27 -2.70 -5.67
C ALA A 123 4.29 -3.77 -6.03
N ILE A 124 4.03 -4.99 -5.57
CA ILE A 124 4.75 -6.21 -5.96
C ILE A 124 3.91 -6.99 -6.97
N THR A 125 4.53 -7.72 -7.87
CA THR A 125 3.83 -8.68 -8.73
C THR A 125 4.58 -10.00 -8.86
N ASN A 126 3.84 -11.09 -9.07
CA ASN A 126 4.39 -12.41 -9.35
C ASN A 126 4.62 -12.68 -10.84
N VAL A 127 4.03 -11.88 -11.74
CA VAL A 127 4.24 -11.97 -13.19
C VAL A 127 5.34 -11.02 -13.65
N LYS A 128 5.88 -11.22 -14.86
CA LYS A 128 6.86 -10.28 -15.42
C LYS A 128 6.22 -8.91 -15.59
N GLY A 129 6.92 -7.84 -15.17
CA GLY A 129 6.45 -6.47 -15.27
C GLY A 129 6.05 -6.08 -16.70
N GLU A 130 6.88 -6.46 -17.68
CA GLU A 130 6.56 -6.23 -19.10
C GLU A 130 5.27 -6.92 -19.55
N SER A 131 5.03 -8.17 -19.12
CA SER A 131 3.82 -8.92 -19.46
C SER A 131 2.57 -8.37 -18.77
N LEU A 132 2.74 -7.77 -17.60
CA LEU A 132 1.69 -7.04 -16.90
C LEU A 132 1.34 -5.76 -17.66
N LEU A 133 2.33 -4.95 -18.06
CA LEU A 133 2.06 -3.70 -18.76
C LEU A 133 1.52 -3.88 -20.19
N LYS A 134 1.97 -4.92 -20.91
CA LYS A 134 1.48 -5.27 -22.26
C LYS A 134 0.19 -6.08 -22.26
N GLY A 135 -0.42 -6.33 -21.10
CA GLY A 135 -1.63 -7.13 -21.01
C GLY A 135 -2.81 -6.44 -21.72
N ASN A 136 -3.63 -7.23 -22.42
CA ASN A 136 -4.92 -6.76 -22.89
C ASN A 136 -5.96 -6.98 -21.78
N TYR A 137 -6.39 -5.89 -21.16
CA TYR A 137 -7.39 -5.89 -20.09
C TYR A 137 -8.69 -5.38 -20.71
N SER A 138 -9.68 -6.26 -20.82
CA SER A 138 -10.81 -6.19 -21.76
C SER A 138 -11.63 -4.89 -21.74
N GLU A 139 -11.50 -4.05 -20.69
CA GLU A 139 -12.25 -2.80 -20.50
C GLU A 139 -11.35 -1.58 -20.21
N GLU A 140 -10.03 -1.78 -20.10
CA GLU A 140 -9.09 -0.78 -19.59
C GLU A 140 -8.11 -0.37 -20.68
N LYS A 141 -8.43 0.73 -21.38
CA LYS A 141 -7.64 1.22 -22.54
C LYS A 141 -6.26 1.79 -22.14
N GLU A 142 -6.12 2.26 -20.90
CA GLU A 142 -4.91 2.91 -20.39
C GLU A 142 -4.42 2.20 -19.13
N ILE A 143 -3.34 1.41 -19.25
CA ILE A 143 -2.83 0.59 -18.14
C ILE A 143 -2.40 1.41 -16.92
N ALA A 144 -1.94 2.64 -17.15
CA ALA A 144 -1.52 3.53 -16.09
C ALA A 144 -2.67 3.95 -15.19
N SER A 145 -3.75 4.45 -15.79
CA SER A 145 -4.98 4.81 -15.11
C SER A 145 -5.63 3.58 -14.44
N TYR A 146 -5.63 2.43 -15.12
CA TYR A 146 -6.16 1.19 -14.54
C TYR A 146 -5.42 0.79 -13.25
N LEU A 147 -4.07 0.75 -13.28
CA LEU A 147 -3.27 0.38 -12.13
C LEU A 147 -3.39 1.37 -10.97
N SER A 148 -3.38 2.67 -11.24
CA SER A 148 -3.57 3.67 -10.19
C SER A 148 -4.96 3.56 -9.56
N SER A 149 -6.01 3.43 -10.38
CA SER A 149 -7.39 3.29 -9.91
C SER A 149 -7.61 2.00 -9.14
N LEU A 150 -7.02 0.88 -9.60
CA LEU A 150 -7.09 -0.41 -8.90
C LEU A 150 -6.52 -0.29 -7.47
N LEU A 151 -5.36 0.35 -7.33
CA LEU A 151 -4.72 0.55 -6.03
C LEU A 151 -5.50 1.52 -5.15
N GLU A 152 -5.88 2.68 -5.69
CA GLU A 152 -6.58 3.74 -4.96
C GLU A 152 -7.96 3.27 -4.48
N GLN A 153 -8.78 2.71 -5.37
CA GLN A 153 -10.11 2.20 -5.04
C GLN A 153 -10.05 1.13 -3.95
N ASN A 154 -9.08 0.20 -4.01
CA ASN A 154 -8.95 -0.84 -3.00
C ASN A 154 -8.38 -0.32 -1.67
N MET A 155 -7.56 0.73 -1.69
CA MET A 155 -7.06 1.38 -0.48
C MET A 155 -8.14 2.22 0.22
N ASP A 156 -9.01 2.88 -0.55
CA ASP A 156 -10.06 3.75 -0.02
C ASP A 156 -11.34 2.99 0.33
N ASN A 157 -11.79 2.12 -0.56
CA ASN A 157 -13.09 1.44 -0.47
C ASN A 157 -12.98 -0.08 -0.26
N GLY A 158 -11.77 -0.65 -0.39
CA GLY A 158 -11.51 -2.07 -0.20
C GLY A 158 -10.87 -2.42 1.14
N THR A 159 -10.33 -3.63 1.21
CA THR A 159 -9.63 -4.15 2.40
C THR A 159 -8.13 -3.88 2.38
N GLN A 160 -7.62 -3.17 1.36
CA GLN A 160 -6.21 -2.82 1.28
C GLN A 160 -5.92 -1.62 2.20
N PRO A 161 -4.91 -1.69 3.09
CA PRO A 161 -4.50 -0.55 3.88
C PRO A 161 -3.69 0.44 3.03
N LYS A 162 -3.74 1.72 3.41
CA LYS A 162 -3.01 2.77 2.71
C LYS A 162 -1.50 2.57 2.79
N THR A 163 -0.84 2.79 1.66
CA THR A 163 0.61 2.89 1.52
C THR A 163 0.93 3.65 0.23
N ASN A 164 2.10 4.28 0.19
CA ASN A 164 2.64 4.93 -1.00
C ASN A 164 4.18 5.01 -0.84
N PHE A 165 4.85 5.58 -1.83
CA PHE A 165 6.31 5.71 -1.83
C PHE A 165 6.83 6.43 -0.57
N PHE A 166 6.23 7.57 -0.20
CA PHE A 166 6.60 8.30 1.01
C PHE A 166 6.44 7.48 2.29
N MET A 167 5.29 6.81 2.47
CA MET A 167 5.04 5.96 3.64
C MET A 167 6.04 4.82 3.70
N PHE A 168 6.27 4.14 2.57
CA PHE A 168 7.21 3.02 2.48
C PHE A 168 8.64 3.45 2.81
N LEU A 169 9.12 4.58 2.27
CA LEU A 169 10.45 5.11 2.54
C LEU A 169 10.62 5.55 3.99
N ASN A 170 9.62 6.23 4.57
CA ASN A 170 9.67 6.60 5.98
C ASN A 170 9.74 5.38 6.89
N GLN A 171 8.97 4.33 6.59
CA GLN A 171 9.00 3.06 7.32
C GLN A 171 10.30 2.28 7.09
N LEU A 172 10.97 2.47 5.94
CA LEU A 172 12.28 1.89 5.69
C LEU A 172 13.39 2.58 6.50
N ASN A 173 13.28 3.90 6.70
CA ASN A 173 14.30 4.73 7.32
C ASN A 173 14.11 4.95 8.83
N ASP A 174 12.88 4.82 9.35
CA ASP A 174 12.56 4.94 10.77
C ASP A 174 12.13 3.58 11.33
N ASP A 175 12.60 3.23 12.53
CA ASP A 175 12.18 2.06 13.32
C ASP A 175 10.74 2.22 13.88
N ALA A 176 9.90 2.98 13.19
CA ALA A 176 8.52 3.25 13.58
C ALA A 176 7.63 2.03 13.37
N ARG A 177 7.60 1.53 12.13
CA ARG A 177 6.83 0.37 11.67
C ARG A 177 7.54 -0.23 10.48
N ASP A 178 7.48 -1.54 10.35
CA ASP A 178 7.93 -2.22 9.15
C ASP A 178 7.00 -1.91 7.96
N SER A 179 7.58 -1.79 6.77
CA SER A 179 6.86 -1.43 5.55
C SER A 179 6.07 -2.61 4.98
N TYR A 180 5.05 -2.30 4.19
CA TYR A 180 4.28 -3.31 3.45
C TYR A 180 3.82 -2.75 2.12
N LEU A 181 3.65 -3.63 1.12
CA LEU A 181 3.19 -3.29 -0.23
C LEU A 181 2.08 -4.23 -0.72
N PRO A 182 1.09 -3.72 -1.49
CA PRO A 182 0.15 -4.57 -2.22
C PRO A 182 0.87 -5.55 -3.14
N ILE A 183 0.28 -6.73 -3.31
CA ILE A 183 0.65 -7.68 -4.36
C ILE A 183 -0.42 -7.61 -5.44
N ILE A 184 -0.02 -7.37 -6.69
CA ILE A 184 -0.86 -7.43 -7.88
C ILE A 184 -0.61 -8.77 -8.56
N SER A 185 -1.69 -9.52 -8.78
CA SER A 185 -1.68 -10.73 -9.58
C SER A 185 -2.48 -10.52 -10.87
N LYS A 186 -2.26 -11.41 -11.84
CA LYS A 186 -3.01 -11.44 -13.10
C LYS A 186 -3.79 -12.75 -13.18
N LYS A 187 -5.12 -12.64 -13.32
CA LYS A 187 -6.03 -13.78 -13.47
C LYS A 187 -6.76 -13.66 -14.80
N GLY A 188 -6.30 -14.40 -15.80
CA GLY A 188 -6.76 -14.21 -17.18
C GLY A 188 -6.42 -12.81 -17.69
N ASN A 189 -7.44 -12.04 -18.05
CA ASN A 189 -7.33 -10.66 -18.56
C ASN A 189 -7.76 -9.61 -17.54
N VAL A 190 -7.63 -9.91 -16.24
CA VAL A 190 -7.95 -8.98 -15.14
C VAL A 190 -6.79 -8.92 -14.16
N LEU A 191 -6.51 -7.73 -13.63
CA LEU A 191 -5.59 -7.53 -12.52
C LEU A 191 -6.37 -7.47 -11.21
N GLU A 192 -5.86 -8.16 -10.19
CA GLU A 192 -6.45 -8.17 -8.85
C GLU A 192 -5.37 -7.98 -7.78
N LEU A 193 -5.78 -7.51 -6.60
CA LEU A 193 -4.90 -7.45 -5.44
C LEU A 193 -4.92 -8.78 -4.70
N ASP A 194 -3.77 -9.45 -4.66
CA ASP A 194 -3.58 -10.78 -4.07
C ASP A 194 -2.78 -10.69 -2.77
N GLY A 195 -3.26 -9.85 -1.84
CA GLY A 195 -2.64 -9.72 -0.53
C GLY A 195 -1.57 -8.64 -0.44
N ILE A 196 -0.71 -8.80 0.57
CA ILE A 196 0.31 -7.82 0.95
C ILE A 196 1.63 -8.52 1.22
N ALA A 197 2.71 -7.97 0.71
CA ALA A 197 4.08 -8.33 1.08
C ALA A 197 4.54 -7.49 2.28
N LEU A 198 5.07 -8.13 3.32
CA LEU A 198 5.64 -7.49 4.51
C LEU A 198 7.16 -7.39 4.37
N PHE A 199 7.71 -6.23 4.70
CA PHE A 199 9.12 -5.92 4.54
C PHE A 199 9.75 -5.55 5.87
N LYS A 200 10.93 -6.10 6.14
CA LYS A 200 11.82 -5.63 7.21
C LYS A 200 13.12 -5.14 6.57
N ARG A 201 13.42 -3.85 6.72
CA ARG A 201 14.63 -3.22 6.14
C ARG A 201 14.82 -3.59 4.66
N CYS A 202 13.78 -3.34 3.85
CA CYS A 202 13.75 -3.61 2.40
C CYS A 202 13.76 -5.10 1.98
N LYS A 203 13.76 -6.05 2.93
CA LYS A 203 13.66 -7.49 2.63
C LYS A 203 12.26 -7.99 2.87
N MET A 204 11.70 -8.75 1.93
CA MET A 204 10.39 -9.37 2.13
C MET A 204 10.51 -10.54 3.10
N VAL A 205 9.77 -10.50 4.21
CA VAL A 205 9.85 -11.50 5.30
C VAL A 205 8.62 -12.37 5.41
N ASP A 206 7.49 -11.90 4.91
CA ASP A 206 6.22 -12.61 4.97
C ASP A 206 5.18 -12.05 3.99
N LYS A 207 4.05 -12.75 3.83
CA LYS A 207 2.89 -12.29 3.06
C LYS A 207 1.57 -12.43 3.84
N VAL A 208 0.71 -11.44 3.77
CA VAL A 208 -0.67 -11.49 4.29
C VAL A 208 -1.60 -11.81 3.13
N ASN A 209 -2.37 -12.90 3.25
CA ASN A 209 -3.27 -13.37 2.20
C ASN A 209 -4.56 -12.52 2.15
N PRO A 210 -5.26 -12.46 1.00
CA PRO A 210 -6.52 -11.73 0.83
C PRO A 210 -7.55 -11.93 1.96
N LYS A 211 -7.73 -13.17 2.41
CA LYS A 211 -8.68 -13.53 3.47
C LYS A 211 -8.45 -12.85 4.83
N ASP A 212 -7.22 -12.43 5.09
CA ASP A 212 -6.77 -11.81 6.34
C ASP A 212 -6.63 -10.28 6.21
N LEU A 213 -6.78 -9.71 5.00
CA LEU A 213 -6.58 -8.29 4.74
C LEU A 213 -7.55 -7.38 5.49
N PHE A 214 -8.81 -7.79 5.64
CA PHE A 214 -9.78 -7.02 6.42
C PHE A 214 -9.27 -6.75 7.83
N VAL A 215 -8.82 -7.81 8.52
CA VAL A 215 -8.30 -7.70 9.89
C VAL A 215 -6.94 -7.02 9.91
N PHE A 216 -6.10 -7.24 8.90
CA PHE A 216 -4.84 -6.51 8.79
C PHE A 216 -5.07 -5.00 8.68
N LYS A 217 -5.98 -4.56 7.80
CA LYS A 217 -6.34 -3.15 7.64
C LYS A 217 -6.91 -2.58 8.94
N LEU A 218 -7.73 -3.33 9.68
CA LEU A 218 -8.24 -2.90 10.99
C LEU A 218 -7.09 -2.58 11.96
N LEU A 219 -5.99 -3.34 11.89
CA LEU A 219 -4.83 -3.14 12.77
C LEU A 219 -3.91 -2.00 12.31
N THR A 220 -3.79 -1.75 11.00
CA THR A 220 -2.82 -0.80 10.45
C THR A 220 -3.40 0.58 10.11
N ASP A 221 -4.70 0.65 9.83
CA ASP A 221 -5.38 1.81 9.24
C ASP A 221 -6.82 1.95 9.73
N ASN A 222 -7.45 3.09 9.42
CA ASN A 222 -8.88 3.29 9.67
C ASN A 222 -9.70 2.86 8.44
N PHE A 223 -10.79 2.14 8.66
CA PHE A 223 -11.81 1.95 7.63
C PHE A 223 -12.72 3.18 7.60
N LYS A 224 -12.89 3.76 6.41
CA LYS A 224 -13.83 4.87 6.17
C LYS A 224 -15.13 4.39 5.51
N GLN A 225 -14.99 3.39 4.64
CA GLN A 225 -16.06 2.71 3.93
C GLN A 225 -15.54 1.33 3.48
N GLY A 226 -16.44 0.49 2.99
CA GLY A 226 -16.13 -0.78 2.32
C GLY A 226 -17.14 -1.85 2.65
N THR A 227 -16.99 -2.99 1.99
CA THR A 227 -17.84 -4.17 2.15
C THR A 227 -16.98 -5.37 2.56
N TYR A 228 -17.48 -6.18 3.49
CA TYR A 228 -16.83 -7.41 3.90
C TYR A 228 -17.85 -8.49 4.23
N GLN A 229 -17.56 -9.71 3.80
CA GLN A 229 -18.41 -10.86 4.03
C GLN A 229 -17.83 -11.76 5.12
N PHE A 230 -18.59 -11.97 6.18
CA PHE A 230 -18.26 -12.91 7.25
C PHE A 230 -18.88 -14.28 6.97
N LYS A 231 -18.13 -15.34 7.28
CA LYS A 231 -18.65 -16.70 7.27
C LYS A 231 -19.24 -17.03 8.63
N LEU A 232 -20.51 -17.44 8.66
CA LEU A 232 -21.20 -17.73 9.91
C LEU A 232 -21.07 -19.19 10.34
N PRO A 233 -20.97 -19.45 11.65
CA PRO A 233 -20.93 -20.81 12.19
C PRO A 233 -22.29 -21.51 12.02
N GLY A 234 -22.26 -22.83 11.77
CA GLY A 234 -23.46 -23.68 11.77
C GLY A 234 -23.96 -24.18 10.40
N SER A 235 -23.36 -23.76 9.28
CA SER A 235 -23.46 -24.47 8.00
C SER A 235 -22.31 -24.08 7.06
N SER A 236 -22.03 -24.89 6.04
CA SER A 236 -20.90 -24.65 5.12
C SER A 236 -21.03 -23.40 4.24
N ASN A 237 -22.23 -22.83 4.08
CA ASN A 237 -22.54 -21.77 3.11
C ASN A 237 -23.41 -20.61 3.68
N THR A 238 -23.30 -20.28 4.97
CA THR A 238 -24.02 -19.11 5.51
C THR A 238 -23.07 -17.92 5.67
N TYR A 239 -23.47 -16.77 5.13
CA TYR A 239 -22.69 -15.55 5.15
C TYR A 239 -23.50 -14.36 5.65
N ALA A 240 -22.81 -13.39 6.23
CA ALA A 240 -23.32 -12.05 6.51
C ALA A 240 -22.43 -11.04 5.79
N THR A 241 -23.04 -10.22 4.95
CA THR A 241 -22.35 -9.11 4.27
C THR A 241 -22.62 -7.83 5.03
N ILE A 242 -21.54 -7.16 5.44
CA ILE A 242 -21.61 -5.83 6.04
C ILE A 242 -21.01 -4.79 5.10
N GLU A 243 -21.60 -3.61 5.07
CA GLU A 243 -21.22 -2.47 4.22
C GLU A 243 -21.05 -1.20 5.05
N ASN A 244 -20.63 -0.11 4.38
CA ASN A 244 -20.41 1.20 5.00
C ASN A 244 -19.53 1.13 6.25
N ILE A 245 -18.54 0.24 6.22
CA ILE A 245 -17.71 -0.10 7.37
C ILE A 245 -16.89 1.12 7.79
N LYS A 246 -17.12 1.59 9.02
CA LYS A 246 -16.30 2.58 9.71
C LYS A 246 -15.63 1.91 10.89
N ALA A 247 -14.31 1.82 10.85
CA ALA A 247 -13.55 1.18 11.90
C ALA A 247 -12.27 1.91 12.26
N ARG A 248 -11.89 1.80 13.52
CA ARG A 248 -10.62 2.30 14.04
C ARG A 248 -10.11 1.37 15.13
N THR A 249 -8.79 1.30 15.27
CA THR A 249 -8.16 0.58 16.37
C THR A 249 -7.44 1.53 17.29
N LYS A 250 -7.71 1.41 18.60
CA LYS A 250 -6.99 2.13 19.64
C LYS A 250 -6.00 1.20 20.30
N TYR A 251 -4.74 1.62 20.31
CA TYR A 251 -3.69 0.92 21.04
C TYR A 251 -3.38 1.66 22.34
N LYS A 252 -3.28 0.91 23.43
CA LYS A 252 -2.82 1.41 24.73
C LYS A 252 -1.65 0.54 25.19
N MET A 253 -0.54 1.18 25.54
CA MET A 253 0.61 0.54 26.15
C MET A 253 0.51 0.65 27.67
N GLU A 254 0.73 -0.45 28.36
CA GLU A 254 0.80 -0.55 29.81
C GLU A 254 2.10 -1.28 30.20
N GLY A 255 2.57 -1.05 31.43
CA GLY A 255 3.81 -1.64 31.94
C GLY A 255 5.07 -0.81 31.66
N ASN A 256 6.21 -1.48 31.56
CA ASN A 256 7.54 -0.88 31.36
C ASN A 256 8.31 -1.63 30.25
N SER A 257 9.55 -1.22 29.96
CA SER A 257 10.37 -1.81 28.89
C SER A 257 10.59 -3.32 29.03
N LYS A 258 10.66 -3.85 30.26
CA LYS A 258 10.87 -5.29 30.56
C LYS A 258 9.58 -6.11 30.52
N HIS A 259 8.45 -5.48 30.88
CA HIS A 259 7.16 -6.15 30.98
C HIS A 259 6.08 -5.34 30.26
N PRO A 260 6.19 -5.18 28.94
CA PRO A 260 5.20 -4.42 28.17
C PRO A 260 3.92 -5.22 27.96
N PHE A 261 2.79 -4.51 28.02
CA PHE A 261 1.47 -5.06 27.73
C PHE A 261 0.72 -4.14 26.75
N VAL A 262 0.29 -4.70 25.62
CA VAL A 262 -0.49 -3.97 24.61
C VAL A 262 -1.96 -4.34 24.69
N ASN A 263 -2.82 -3.35 24.86
CA ASN A 263 -4.26 -3.51 24.67
C ASN A 263 -4.68 -2.87 23.34
N ALA A 264 -5.14 -3.70 22.41
CA ALA A 264 -5.69 -3.27 21.13
C ALA A 264 -7.22 -3.37 21.18
N HIS A 265 -7.90 -2.24 21.11
CA HIS A 265 -9.35 -2.15 21.09
C HIS A 265 -9.84 -1.75 19.71
N ILE A 266 -10.43 -2.69 18.99
CA ILE A 266 -10.94 -2.55 17.63
C ILE A 266 -12.41 -2.15 17.72
N GLN A 267 -12.77 -1.03 17.12
CA GLN A 267 -14.15 -0.54 17.07
C GLN A 267 -14.63 -0.60 15.62
N VAL A 268 -15.70 -1.34 15.35
CA VAL A 268 -16.29 -1.49 14.02
C VAL A 268 -17.75 -1.07 14.06
N LYS A 269 -18.13 -0.18 13.16
CA LYS A 269 -19.52 0.17 12.87
C LYS A 269 -19.79 -0.17 11.41
N ALA A 270 -20.89 -0.84 11.13
CA ALA A 270 -21.25 -1.21 9.77
C ALA A 270 -22.76 -1.38 9.63
N GLU A 271 -23.21 -1.46 8.39
CA GLU A 271 -24.60 -1.76 8.04
C GLU A 271 -24.70 -3.21 7.54
N ILE A 272 -25.76 -3.92 7.89
CA ILE A 272 -26.02 -5.25 7.35
C ILE A 272 -26.92 -5.16 6.12
N GLN A 273 -26.44 -5.69 5.00
CA GLN A 273 -27.14 -5.65 3.73
C GLN A 273 -27.74 -7.01 3.37
N GLU A 274 -26.94 -8.07 3.48
CA GLU A 274 -27.36 -9.42 3.08
C GLU A 274 -27.03 -10.45 4.16
N PHE A 275 -27.95 -11.39 4.35
CA PHE A 275 -27.77 -12.52 5.25
C PHE A 275 -28.41 -13.76 4.60
N THR A 276 -27.59 -14.79 4.32
CA THR A 276 -28.00 -15.92 3.45
C THR A 276 -29.13 -16.79 4.03
N LYS A 277 -29.43 -16.70 5.33
CA LYS A 277 -30.52 -17.47 5.96
C LYS A 277 -31.62 -16.50 6.36
N THR A 278 -32.85 -16.68 5.87
CA THR A 278 -34.06 -15.97 6.33
C THR A 278 -34.27 -16.07 7.85
N LYS A 279 -33.50 -15.31 8.60
CA LYS A 279 -33.61 -15.07 10.02
C LYS A 279 -33.94 -13.61 10.15
N ASN A 280 -35.04 -13.35 10.84
CA ASN A 280 -35.61 -12.02 11.02
C ASN A 280 -34.52 -11.04 11.50
N LEU A 281 -33.97 -10.24 10.58
CA LEU A 281 -32.94 -9.24 10.88
C LEU A 281 -33.48 -8.13 11.79
N ASP A 282 -34.81 -8.05 11.88
CA ASP A 282 -35.55 -7.14 12.77
C ASP A 282 -35.47 -7.57 14.25
N ASN A 283 -34.94 -8.76 14.56
CA ASN A 283 -34.79 -9.21 15.94
C ASN A 283 -33.47 -8.70 16.55
N PRO A 284 -33.50 -7.77 17.52
CA PRO A 284 -32.28 -7.24 18.13
C PRO A 284 -31.43 -8.31 18.83
N LYS A 285 -32.03 -9.43 19.24
CA LYS A 285 -31.29 -10.56 19.84
C LYS A 285 -30.45 -11.30 18.80
N GLU A 286 -30.93 -11.44 17.57
CA GLU A 286 -30.14 -12.10 16.51
C GLU A 286 -29.01 -11.19 16.01
N ILE A 287 -29.24 -9.87 15.90
CA ILE A 287 -28.19 -8.89 15.59
C ILE A 287 -27.09 -8.92 16.66
N LYS A 288 -27.44 -8.90 17.95
CA LYS A 288 -26.44 -9.01 19.03
C LYS A 288 -25.64 -10.32 18.97
N LYS A 289 -26.27 -11.44 18.60
CA LYS A 289 -25.55 -12.71 18.41
C LYS A 289 -24.57 -12.61 17.24
N LEU A 290 -24.97 -11.97 16.15
CA LEU A 290 -24.12 -11.74 14.99
C LEU A 290 -22.92 -10.86 15.32
N GLU A 291 -23.14 -9.74 16.02
CA GLU A 291 -22.07 -8.87 16.53
C GLU A 291 -21.07 -9.68 17.37
N LYS A 292 -21.54 -10.51 18.30
CA LYS A 292 -20.66 -11.38 19.11
C LYS A 292 -19.90 -12.43 18.31
N ILE A 293 -20.45 -12.92 17.20
CA ILE A 293 -19.74 -13.83 16.30
C ILE A 293 -18.62 -13.06 15.57
N MET A 294 -18.93 -11.89 15.01
CA MET A 294 -17.97 -11.04 14.31
C MET A 294 -16.84 -10.57 15.24
N GLU A 295 -17.16 -10.12 16.46
CA GLU A 295 -16.18 -9.73 17.48
C GLU A 295 -15.17 -10.85 17.74
N LYS A 296 -15.66 -12.06 18.03
CA LYS A 296 -14.80 -13.23 18.31
C LYS A 296 -13.92 -13.60 17.11
N GLU A 297 -14.46 -13.51 15.90
CA GLU A 297 -13.68 -13.79 14.69
C GLU A 297 -12.57 -12.76 14.48
N ILE A 298 -12.88 -11.46 14.62
CA ILE A 298 -11.92 -10.37 14.51
C ILE A 298 -10.83 -10.52 15.58
N GLU A 299 -11.21 -10.74 16.84
CA GLU A 299 -10.26 -10.93 17.96
C GLU A 299 -9.32 -12.11 17.71
N LYS A 300 -9.86 -13.24 17.26
CA LYS A 300 -9.09 -14.45 16.96
C LYS A 300 -8.11 -14.23 15.80
N LYS A 301 -8.58 -13.66 14.69
CA LYS A 301 -7.76 -13.38 13.50
C LYS A 301 -6.68 -12.35 13.82
N ALA A 302 -7.02 -11.25 14.51
CA ALA A 302 -6.09 -10.21 14.89
C ALA A 302 -5.00 -10.74 15.83
N THR A 303 -5.41 -11.53 16.83
CA THR A 303 -4.46 -12.19 17.75
C THR A 303 -3.50 -13.12 17.01
N THR A 304 -4.00 -13.83 16.00
CA THR A 304 -3.18 -14.73 15.18
C THR A 304 -2.18 -13.95 14.32
N LEU A 305 -2.63 -12.86 13.68
CA LEU A 305 -1.76 -11.99 12.89
C LEU A 305 -0.67 -11.34 13.74
N ILE A 306 -1.01 -10.77 14.90
CA ILE A 306 -0.03 -10.13 15.80
C ILE A 306 1.02 -11.15 16.27
N LYS A 307 0.61 -12.36 16.67
CA LYS A 307 1.54 -13.45 17.01
C LYS A 307 2.46 -13.82 15.85
N ARG A 308 1.92 -13.86 14.64
CA ARG A 308 2.69 -14.16 13.43
C ARG A 308 3.72 -13.08 13.15
N PHE A 309 3.35 -11.80 13.29
CA PHE A 309 4.27 -10.67 13.13
C PHE A 309 5.42 -10.72 14.13
N ILE A 310 5.12 -10.93 15.42
CA ILE A 310 6.14 -11.10 16.47
C ILE A 310 7.05 -12.30 16.17
N LYS A 311 6.49 -13.45 15.79
CA LYS A 311 7.26 -14.67 15.45
C LYS A 311 8.17 -14.47 14.23
N LYS A 312 7.72 -13.68 13.26
CA LYS A 312 8.49 -13.31 12.06
C LYS A 312 9.41 -12.12 12.28
N ASP A 313 9.46 -11.60 13.51
CA ASP A 313 10.22 -10.43 13.89
C ASP A 313 9.93 -9.22 12.99
N THR A 314 8.66 -9.01 12.65
CA THR A 314 8.20 -7.85 11.88
C THR A 314 7.10 -7.09 12.62
N ASP A 315 7.02 -5.78 12.41
CA ASP A 315 6.08 -4.89 13.08
C ASP A 315 5.34 -3.94 12.12
N PRO A 316 4.49 -4.46 11.22
CA PRO A 316 3.73 -3.62 10.27
C PRO A 316 2.68 -2.72 10.96
N ILE A 317 2.33 -3.01 12.21
CA ILE A 317 1.30 -2.29 12.97
C ILE A 317 1.88 -1.23 13.94
N GLY A 318 3.19 -1.26 14.20
CA GLY A 318 3.90 -0.21 14.95
C GLY A 318 3.92 -0.34 16.46
N LEU A 319 3.93 -1.56 16.99
CA LEU A 319 4.05 -1.81 18.42
C LEU A 319 5.37 -1.29 19.01
N ARG A 320 6.49 -1.33 18.26
CA ARG A 320 7.79 -0.80 18.67
C ARG A 320 7.76 0.72 18.88
N LYS A 321 7.21 1.47 17.91
CA LYS A 321 6.98 2.91 18.06
C LYS A 321 6.05 3.22 19.24
N LEU A 322 5.00 2.42 19.40
CA LEU A 322 4.07 2.58 20.49
C LEU A 322 4.78 2.44 21.85
N GLY A 323 5.67 1.45 21.98
CA GLY A 323 6.53 1.28 23.15
C GLY A 323 7.43 2.49 23.40
N ARG A 324 8.17 2.93 22.38
CA ARG A 324 9.06 4.11 22.43
C ARG A 324 8.37 5.38 22.92
N THR A 325 7.10 5.56 22.54
CA THR A 325 6.35 6.79 22.80
C THR A 325 5.56 6.79 24.12
N HIS A 326 5.16 5.61 24.63
CA HIS A 326 4.26 5.51 25.79
C HIS A 326 4.91 4.90 27.03
N VAL A 327 6.05 4.20 26.91
CA VAL A 327 6.74 3.61 28.06
C VAL A 327 7.59 4.68 28.77
N ARG A 328 7.34 4.90 30.06
CA ARG A 328 8.19 5.77 30.89
C ARG A 328 9.56 5.13 31.10
N LYS A 329 10.63 5.94 31.02
CA LYS A 329 12.03 5.47 31.11
C LYS A 329 12.33 4.36 30.09
N TRP A 330 11.96 4.60 28.84
CA TRP A 330 12.16 3.65 27.75
C TRP A 330 13.63 3.24 27.62
N ASN A 331 13.87 1.95 27.44
CA ASN A 331 15.18 1.36 27.20
C ASN A 331 15.09 0.47 25.95
N SER A 332 15.92 0.76 24.95
CA SER A 332 15.91 0.07 23.66
C SER A 332 16.23 -1.42 23.77
N GLN A 333 17.23 -1.77 24.56
CA GLN A 333 17.72 -3.14 24.71
C GLN A 333 16.67 -4.01 25.42
N GLU A 334 16.16 -3.54 26.55
CA GLU A 334 15.09 -4.24 27.29
C GLU A 334 13.82 -4.40 26.44
N TRP A 335 13.51 -3.38 25.62
CA TRP A 335 12.35 -3.42 24.74
C TRP A 335 12.49 -4.48 23.64
N GLU A 336 13.63 -4.55 22.95
CA GLU A 336 13.83 -5.55 21.89
C GLU A 336 13.87 -6.98 22.42
N GLU A 337 14.42 -7.19 23.63
CA GLU A 337 14.34 -8.48 24.32
C GLU A 337 12.88 -8.84 24.65
N SER A 338 12.12 -7.88 25.16
CA SER A 338 10.72 -8.07 25.57
C SER A 338 9.76 -8.20 24.39
N TYR A 339 10.08 -7.62 23.23
CA TYR A 339 9.22 -7.64 22.04
C TYR A 339 8.86 -9.07 21.61
N LYS A 340 9.83 -9.99 21.71
CA LYS A 340 9.64 -11.42 21.38
C LYS A 340 8.62 -12.13 22.28
N HIS A 341 8.43 -11.60 23.49
CA HIS A 341 7.52 -12.12 24.51
C HIS A 341 6.40 -11.13 24.85
N LEU A 342 6.14 -10.17 23.95
CA LEU A 342 5.18 -9.09 24.16
C LEU A 342 3.80 -9.67 24.49
N ARG A 343 3.29 -9.31 25.66
CA ARG A 343 1.94 -9.68 26.06
C ARG A 343 0.98 -8.72 25.40
N PHE A 344 -0.08 -9.25 24.81
CA PHE A 344 -1.09 -8.42 24.18
C PHE A 344 -2.49 -8.99 24.37
N ARG A 345 -3.49 -8.11 24.35
CA ARG A 345 -4.91 -8.44 24.34
C ARG A 345 -5.57 -7.67 23.21
N VAL A 346 -6.33 -8.40 22.39
CA VAL A 346 -7.20 -7.78 21.39
C VAL A 346 -8.64 -7.90 21.90
N THR A 347 -9.38 -6.80 21.81
CA THR A 347 -10.83 -6.76 22.04
C THR A 347 -11.49 -6.11 20.83
N ALA A 348 -12.67 -6.59 20.46
CA ALA A 348 -13.48 -6.00 19.41
C ALA A 348 -14.85 -5.56 19.95
N ASP A 349 -15.31 -4.39 19.52
CA ASP A 349 -16.69 -3.91 19.67
C ASP A 349 -17.24 -3.73 18.26
N VAL A 350 -18.22 -4.56 17.89
CA VAL A 350 -18.87 -4.53 16.58
C VAL A 350 -20.29 -4.05 16.78
N LYS A 351 -20.68 -2.99 16.06
CA LYS A 351 -22.04 -2.47 16.03
C LYS A 351 -22.58 -2.53 14.62
N VAL A 352 -23.70 -3.22 14.45
CA VAL A 352 -24.36 -3.39 13.17
C VAL A 352 -25.71 -2.68 13.19
N THR A 353 -25.95 -1.82 12.20
CA THR A 353 -27.25 -1.20 11.94
C THR A 353 -27.90 -1.86 10.73
N GLN A 354 -29.23 -2.01 10.70
CA GLN A 354 -29.92 -2.48 9.49
C GLN A 354 -29.89 -1.38 8.42
N SER A 355 -29.50 -1.73 7.20
CA SER A 355 -29.80 -0.89 6.04
C SER A 355 -31.20 -1.24 5.55
N GLY A 356 -32.20 -0.46 5.96
CA GLY A 356 -33.54 -0.51 5.39
C GLY A 356 -34.67 -0.82 6.37
N VAL A 357 -35.04 0.18 7.17
CA VAL A 357 -36.42 0.69 7.30
C VAL A 357 -36.28 2.18 7.64
N THR A 358 -36.24 3.03 6.63
CA THR A 358 -36.70 4.41 6.78
C THR A 358 -38.10 4.44 6.18
N GLU A 359 -39.10 4.64 7.03
CA GLU A 359 -40.45 5.06 6.62
C GLU A 359 -40.41 6.34 5.80
#